data_AF-A0A3C0GCG2-F1
#
_entry.id   AF-A0A3C0GCG2-F1
#
_cell.length_a   1.000
_cell.length_b   1.000
_cell.length_c   1.000
_cell.angle_alpha   90.00
_cell.angle_beta   90.00
_cell.angle_gamma   90.00
#
_symmetry.space_group_name_H-M   'P 1'
#
loop_
_entity.id
_entity.type
_entity.pdbx_description
1 polymer ?
#
loop_
_entity_poly.entity_id
_entity_poly.type
_entity_poly.pdbx_seq_one_letter_code
_entity_poly.pdbx_strand_id
1 'polypeptide(L)'
;PEKSTLENYFFNGNEILAPLYANKGIFWPLTPSMVIQHSASYNALAQTHNNYPFQAYQNSQVDQINIIGEFPVQNQQDARHWVATIKFLRTITKMFFGQEDNFKGNPPPILHLSGYGQHMFEKVPVIVNTFNVELRSGIDYISTTQDSVYSATIPPSERLKLDADNNIDPTWAPSLSNISVLVTPVYSRDTIKRFSLQKFANGELDKQEGIGFI
;
A
#
# COMPACT_ATOMS: atom_id res chain seq x y z
N PRO A 1 -4.38 11.40 -0.84
CA PRO A 1 -5.17 12.54 -1.37
C PRO A 1 -5.81 13.33 -0.22
N GLU A 2 -5.32 14.55 0.01
CA GLU A 2 -6.03 15.53 0.85
C GLU A 2 -7.43 15.76 0.25
N LYS A 3 -8.47 15.54 1.06
CA LYS A 3 -9.90 15.72 0.73
C LYS A 3 -10.62 14.50 0.14
N SER A 4 -10.08 13.28 0.24
CA SER A 4 -10.94 12.12 0.03
C SER A 4 -11.95 12.01 1.17
N THR A 5 -13.23 11.86 0.87
CA THR A 5 -14.28 11.62 1.88
C THR A 5 -13.99 10.38 2.73
N LEU A 6 -13.19 9.46 2.19
CA LEU A 6 -12.72 8.25 2.86
C LEU A 6 -11.65 8.52 3.92
N GLU A 7 -10.95 9.66 3.87
CA GLU A 7 -9.95 10.04 4.87
C GLU A 7 -10.62 10.17 6.25
N ASN A 8 -11.75 10.88 6.30
CA ASN A 8 -12.52 11.01 7.53
C ASN A 8 -13.10 9.67 7.99
N TYR A 9 -13.45 8.78 7.05
CA TYR A 9 -13.98 7.46 7.38
C TYR A 9 -12.93 6.53 8.01
N PHE A 10 -11.69 6.60 7.55
CA PHE A 10 -10.61 5.75 8.07
C PHE A 10 -9.94 6.32 9.33
N PHE A 11 -9.79 7.64 9.42
CA PHE A 11 -8.93 8.25 10.43
C PHE A 11 -9.65 9.06 11.52
N ASN A 12 -10.94 9.39 11.35
CA ASN A 12 -11.65 10.14 12.38
C ASN A 12 -12.09 9.20 13.52
N GLY A 13 -11.56 9.43 14.74
CA GLY A 13 -11.92 8.67 15.94
C GLY A 13 -11.34 7.25 16.04
N ASN A 14 -10.38 6.87 15.18
CA ASN A 14 -9.77 5.54 15.19
C ASN A 14 -8.35 5.57 15.81
N GLU A 15 -8.25 5.19 17.08
CA GLU A 15 -6.99 5.14 17.83
C GLU A 15 -6.00 4.11 17.27
N ILE A 16 -6.49 3.02 16.66
CA ILE A 16 -5.65 1.96 16.08
C ILE A 16 -4.96 2.44 14.80
N LEU A 17 -5.59 3.33 14.03
CA LEU A 17 -5.02 3.90 12.79
C LEU A 17 -4.30 5.22 13.01
N ALA A 18 -4.20 5.70 14.25
CA ALA A 18 -3.50 6.93 14.62
C ALA A 18 -2.07 7.06 14.05
N PRO A 19 -1.19 6.02 14.09
CA PRO A 19 0.17 6.17 13.55
C PRO A 19 0.23 6.36 12.03
N LEU A 20 -0.85 6.03 11.30
CA LEU A 20 -0.94 6.20 9.85
C LEU A 20 -1.55 7.54 9.44
N TYR A 21 -2.02 8.36 10.39
CA TYR A 21 -2.69 9.62 10.11
C TYR A 21 -1.78 10.65 9.43
N ALA A 22 -0.51 10.74 9.85
CA ALA A 22 0.45 11.70 9.31
C ALA A 22 0.70 11.49 7.80
N ASN A 23 0.78 10.22 7.38
CA ASN A 23 1.09 9.85 6.00
C ASN A 23 -0.17 9.61 5.15
N LYS A 24 -1.36 9.58 5.77
CA LYS A 24 -2.66 9.31 5.13
C LYS A 24 -2.63 8.03 4.28
N GLY A 25 -1.86 7.05 4.74
CA GLY A 25 -1.53 5.82 4.02
C GLY A 25 -0.45 5.02 4.75
N ILE A 26 -0.12 3.85 4.20
CA ILE A 26 0.97 3.02 4.72
C ILE A 26 2.29 3.50 4.15
N PHE A 27 3.30 3.54 5.01
CA PHE A 27 4.69 3.69 4.63
C PHE A 27 5.48 2.44 5.05
N TRP A 28 6.31 1.95 4.14
CA TRP A 28 7.20 0.81 4.38
C TRP A 28 8.39 1.28 5.23
N PRO A 29 8.63 0.72 6.45
CA PRO A 29 9.73 1.14 7.31
C PRO A 29 11.10 0.96 6.64
N LEU A 30 11.24 -0.11 5.86
CA LEU A 30 12.39 -0.42 5.03
C LEU A 30 11.97 -0.41 3.57
N THR A 31 12.90 -0.09 2.67
CA THR A 31 12.65 -0.15 1.23
C THR A 31 12.27 -1.58 0.83
N PRO A 32 11.05 -1.82 0.31
CA PRO A 32 10.62 -3.16 -0.06
C PRO A 32 11.37 -3.65 -1.31
N SER A 33 11.31 -4.95 -1.55
CA SER A 33 11.62 -5.53 -2.86
C SER A 33 10.38 -5.40 -3.75
N MET A 34 10.56 -4.92 -4.98
CA MET A 34 9.48 -4.78 -5.94
C MET A 34 9.81 -5.50 -7.23
N VAL A 35 8.84 -6.26 -7.73
CA VAL A 35 8.92 -7.00 -8.98
C VAL A 35 7.88 -6.42 -9.93
N ILE A 36 8.35 -5.92 -11.08
CA ILE A 36 7.54 -5.22 -12.09
C ILE A 36 7.75 -5.92 -13.43
N GLN A 37 6.66 -6.23 -14.14
CA GLN A 37 6.69 -6.83 -15.47
C GLN A 37 5.89 -6.00 -16.47
N HIS A 38 6.50 -5.76 -17.63
CA HIS A 38 5.83 -5.25 -18.82
C HIS A 38 5.85 -6.34 -19.88
N SER A 39 4.67 -6.69 -20.41
CA SER A 39 4.56 -7.71 -21.45
C SER A 39 3.97 -7.11 -22.72
N ALA A 40 4.58 -7.45 -23.86
CA ALA A 40 4.10 -7.08 -25.18
C ALA A 40 3.79 -8.35 -25.97
N SER A 41 2.55 -8.49 -26.41
CA SER A 41 2.10 -9.63 -27.21
C SER A 41 2.38 -9.37 -28.69
N TYR A 42 3.13 -10.27 -29.30
CA TYR A 42 3.39 -10.30 -30.74
C TYR A 42 2.83 -11.60 -31.34
N ASN A 43 2.13 -11.49 -32.46
CA ASN A 43 1.62 -12.60 -33.24
C ASN A 43 2.58 -12.93 -34.38
N ALA A 44 3.12 -14.15 -34.39
CA ALA A 44 3.99 -14.62 -35.45
C ALA A 44 3.16 -15.10 -36.66
N LEU A 45 3.02 -14.26 -37.68
CA LEU A 45 2.40 -14.62 -38.95
C LEU A 45 3.46 -15.28 -39.85
N ALA A 46 3.30 -16.59 -40.09
CA ALA A 46 4.12 -17.31 -41.04
C ALA A 46 3.71 -16.91 -42.47
N GLN A 47 4.63 -16.28 -43.20
CA GLN A 47 4.46 -15.98 -44.62
C GLN A 47 5.02 -17.14 -45.45
N THR A 48 4.31 -17.56 -46.50
CA THR A 48 4.81 -18.59 -47.43
C THR A 48 6.09 -18.12 -48.09
N HIS A 49 7.10 -18.99 -48.19
CA HIS A 49 8.43 -18.69 -48.74
C HIS A 49 9.25 -17.65 -47.95
N ASN A 50 8.98 -17.47 -46.66
CA ASN A 50 9.85 -16.71 -45.76
C ASN A 50 10.39 -17.63 -44.65
N ASN A 51 11.68 -17.53 -44.35
CA ASN A 51 12.34 -18.32 -43.30
C ASN A 51 12.21 -17.68 -41.90
N TYR A 52 11.71 -16.44 -41.83
CA TYR A 52 11.48 -15.73 -40.58
C TYR A 52 10.01 -15.30 -40.48
N PRO A 53 9.29 -15.65 -39.40
CA PRO A 53 7.90 -15.25 -39.22
C PRO A 53 7.81 -13.73 -38.97
N PHE A 54 6.79 -13.10 -39.56
CA PHE A 54 6.50 -11.69 -39.33
C PHE A 54 5.82 -11.51 -37.97
N GLN A 55 6.44 -10.73 -37.07
CA GLN A 55 5.91 -10.47 -35.74
C GLN A 55 4.95 -9.26 -35.78
N ALA A 56 3.65 -9.50 -35.79
CA ALA A 56 2.63 -8.46 -35.74
C ALA A 56 2.29 -8.11 -34.28
N TYR A 57 2.49 -6.85 -33.87
CA TYR A 57 2.13 -6.40 -32.53
C TYR A 57 0.60 -6.47 -32.30
N GLN A 58 0.18 -7.04 -31.16
CA GLN A 58 -1.23 -7.09 -30.75
C GLN A 58 -1.54 -6.02 -29.69
N ASN A 59 -0.90 -6.12 -28.54
CA ASN A 59 -1.08 -5.21 -27.42
C ASN A 59 0.12 -5.27 -26.46
N SER A 60 0.22 -4.25 -25.62
CA SER A 60 1.09 -4.21 -24.46
C SER A 60 0.21 -4.08 -23.23
N GLN A 61 0.59 -4.75 -22.16
CA GLN A 61 -0.08 -4.67 -20.87
C GLN A 61 0.96 -4.61 -19.75
N VAL A 62 0.63 -3.81 -18.73
CA VAL A 62 1.37 -3.75 -17.49
C VAL A 62 0.84 -4.85 -16.58
N ASP A 63 1.73 -5.70 -16.09
CA ASP A 63 1.37 -6.80 -15.21
C ASP A 63 1.22 -6.32 -13.76
N GLN A 64 0.75 -7.21 -12.89
CA GLN A 64 0.62 -6.95 -11.46
C GLN A 64 1.99 -6.68 -10.83
N ILE A 65 2.04 -5.72 -9.91
CA ILE A 65 3.24 -5.38 -9.15
C ILE A 65 3.21 -6.16 -7.84
N ASN A 66 4.25 -6.95 -7.59
CA ASN A 66 4.43 -7.62 -6.31
C ASN A 66 5.41 -6.81 -5.44
N ILE A 67 4.92 -6.33 -4.30
CA ILE A 67 5.68 -5.55 -3.32
C ILE A 67 5.89 -6.42 -2.09
N ILE A 68 7.14 -6.70 -1.74
CA ILE A 68 7.51 -7.54 -0.60
C ILE A 68 8.35 -6.69 0.35
N GLY A 69 7.79 -6.32 1.49
CA GLY A 69 8.47 -5.50 2.49
C GLY A 69 8.60 -6.21 3.83
N GLU A 70 9.78 -6.12 4.41
CA GLU A 70 10.04 -6.57 5.77
C GLU A 70 9.69 -5.45 6.77
N PHE A 71 8.93 -5.82 7.80
CA PHE A 71 8.56 -4.97 8.92
C PHE A 71 9.31 -5.42 10.17
N PRO A 72 10.44 -4.77 10.50
CA PRO A 72 11.07 -4.92 11.80
C PRO A 72 10.27 -4.14 12.84
N VAL A 73 10.03 -4.76 13.99
CA VAL A 73 9.39 -4.14 15.15
C VAL A 73 10.38 -4.22 16.30
N GLN A 74 10.82 -3.07 16.81
CA GLN A 74 11.76 -3.01 17.93
C GLN A 74 11.15 -2.33 19.15
N ASN A 75 10.20 -1.43 18.93
CA ASN A 75 9.57 -0.66 19.99
C ASN A 75 8.04 -0.72 19.93
N GLN A 76 7.39 -0.25 20.99
CA GLN A 76 5.92 -0.19 21.07
C GLN A 76 5.30 0.65 19.94
N GLN A 77 5.96 1.74 19.55
CA GLN A 77 5.49 2.60 18.45
C GLN A 77 5.53 1.86 17.10
N ASP A 78 6.55 1.04 16.87
CA ASP A 78 6.65 0.20 15.67
C ASP A 78 5.58 -0.88 15.66
N ALA A 79 5.26 -1.44 16.84
CA ALA A 79 4.19 -2.41 17.00
C ALA A 79 2.83 -1.78 16.65
N ARG A 80 2.57 -0.55 17.12
CA ARG A 80 1.37 0.23 16.74
C ARG A 80 1.30 0.44 15.22
N HIS A 81 2.41 0.82 14.58
CA HIS A 81 2.47 1.00 13.13
C HIS A 81 2.19 -0.31 12.37
N TRP A 82 2.75 -1.42 12.83
CA TRP A 82 2.50 -2.73 12.23
C TRP A 82 1.02 -3.15 12.30
N VAL A 83 0.40 -3.02 13.48
CA VAL A 83 -1.02 -3.32 13.67
C VAL A 83 -1.89 -2.42 12.80
N ALA A 84 -1.58 -1.12 12.76
CA ALA A 84 -2.28 -0.16 11.93
C ALA A 84 -2.17 -0.51 10.44
N THR A 85 -0.97 -0.90 9.98
CA THR A 85 -0.71 -1.31 8.61
C THR A 85 -1.57 -2.51 8.21
N ILE A 86 -1.60 -3.55 9.04
CA ILE A 86 -2.42 -4.73 8.77
C ILE A 86 -3.91 -4.40 8.77
N LYS A 87 -4.36 -3.59 9.73
CA LYS A 87 -5.75 -3.16 9.80
C LYS A 87 -6.14 -2.36 8.55
N PHE A 88 -5.27 -1.46 8.10
CA PHE A 88 -5.47 -0.69 6.87
C PHE A 88 -5.55 -1.61 5.65
N LEU A 89 -4.59 -2.52 5.45
CA LEU A 89 -4.60 -3.49 4.33
C LEU A 89 -5.87 -4.35 4.32
N ARG A 90 -6.32 -4.82 5.48
CA ARG A 90 -7.59 -5.56 5.61
C ARG A 90 -8.82 -4.73 5.25
N THR A 91 -8.75 -3.41 5.46
CA THR A 91 -9.88 -2.50 5.24
C THR A 91 -9.96 -2.10 3.77
N ILE A 92 -8.85 -1.74 3.13
CA ILE A 92 -8.81 -1.34 1.71
C ILE A 92 -9.13 -2.49 0.74
N THR A 93 -8.91 -3.74 1.14
CA THR A 93 -9.22 -4.91 0.32
C THR A 93 -10.70 -5.29 0.37
N LYS A 94 -11.47 -4.66 1.27
CA LYS A 94 -12.90 -4.86 1.39
C LYS A 94 -13.65 -3.77 0.65
N MET A 95 -14.69 -4.18 -0.07
CA MET A 95 -15.71 -3.23 -0.56
C MET A 95 -16.47 -2.64 0.64
N PHE A 96 -17.14 -1.52 0.44
CA PHE A 96 -18.02 -0.94 1.44
C PHE A 96 -19.29 -1.81 1.56
N PHE A 97 -19.26 -2.81 2.44
CA PHE A 97 -20.38 -3.69 2.74
C PHE A 97 -20.82 -3.53 4.20
N GLY A 98 -22.13 -3.59 4.47
CA GLY A 98 -22.66 -3.59 5.84
C GLY A 98 -23.78 -2.59 6.10
N GLN A 99 -23.87 -2.17 7.36
CA GLN A 99 -24.94 -1.37 7.97
C GLN A 99 -24.86 0.14 7.67
N GLU A 100 -23.78 0.63 7.07
CA GLU A 100 -23.63 2.05 6.76
C GLU A 100 -24.10 2.39 5.34
N ASP A 101 -24.98 3.39 5.24
CA ASP A 101 -25.77 3.68 4.04
C ASP A 101 -25.03 4.50 2.96
N ASN A 102 -24.09 5.37 3.31
CA ASN A 102 -23.63 6.42 2.39
C ASN A 102 -22.68 5.95 1.27
N PHE A 103 -21.97 4.82 1.45
CA PHE A 103 -21.01 4.30 0.46
C PHE A 103 -21.24 2.83 0.14
N LYS A 104 -22.40 2.27 0.52
CA LYS A 104 -22.72 0.85 0.37
C LYS A 104 -22.67 0.42 -1.09
N GLY A 105 -21.93 -0.66 -1.36
CA GLY A 105 -21.77 -1.21 -2.71
C GLY A 105 -20.69 -0.55 -3.55
N ASN A 106 -19.97 0.46 -3.00
CA ASN A 106 -18.81 1.00 -3.70
C ASN A 106 -17.68 -0.02 -3.75
N PRO A 107 -16.99 -0.15 -4.90
CA PRO A 107 -15.86 -1.05 -5.04
C PRO A 107 -14.72 -0.62 -4.09
N PRO A 108 -13.73 -1.52 -3.86
CA PRO A 108 -12.54 -1.19 -3.08
C PRO A 108 -11.91 0.15 -3.53
N PRO A 109 -11.44 0.98 -2.59
CA PRO A 109 -10.87 2.29 -2.93
C PRO A 109 -9.57 2.16 -3.74
N ILE A 110 -9.36 3.11 -4.65
CA ILE A 110 -8.11 3.25 -5.41
C ILE A 110 -7.07 3.95 -4.54
N LEU A 111 -5.88 3.38 -4.45
CA LEU A 111 -4.72 3.95 -3.77
C LEU A 111 -3.74 4.57 -4.76
N HIS A 112 -2.80 5.37 -4.25
CA HIS A 112 -1.72 5.94 -5.05
C HIS A 112 -0.40 5.39 -4.53
N LEU A 113 0.39 4.78 -5.41
CA LEU A 113 1.71 4.29 -5.14
C LEU A 113 2.74 5.36 -5.52
N SER A 114 3.61 5.71 -4.58
CA SER A 114 4.76 6.59 -4.84
C SER A 114 6.04 5.94 -4.31
N GLY A 115 7.13 6.05 -5.06
CA GLY A 115 8.39 5.40 -4.72
C GLY A 115 9.42 5.41 -5.85
N TYR A 116 10.68 5.14 -5.53
CA TYR A 116 11.80 5.04 -6.48
C TYR A 116 12.02 6.27 -7.39
N GLY A 117 11.52 7.45 -7.00
CA GLY A 117 11.73 8.72 -7.68
C GLY A 117 10.67 9.06 -8.74
N GLN A 118 10.79 10.27 -9.31
CA GLN A 118 9.79 10.85 -10.23
C GLN A 118 9.61 10.07 -11.54
N HIS A 119 10.55 9.21 -11.90
CA HIS A 119 10.55 8.43 -13.14
C HIS A 119 10.10 6.98 -12.97
N MET A 120 9.89 6.51 -11.74
CA MET A 120 9.44 5.14 -11.48
C MET A 120 8.00 5.12 -10.98
N PHE A 121 7.73 5.76 -9.83
CA PHE A 121 6.38 5.83 -9.27
C PHE A 121 6.11 7.21 -8.68
N GLU A 122 5.43 8.04 -9.46
CA GLU A 122 4.86 9.31 -9.00
C GLU A 122 3.33 9.19 -8.97
N LYS A 123 2.79 8.86 -7.80
CA LYS A 123 1.34 8.73 -7.54
C LYS A 123 0.62 7.87 -8.58
N VAL A 124 1.16 6.69 -8.85
CA VAL A 124 0.53 5.74 -9.77
C VAL A 124 -0.75 5.20 -9.13
N PRO A 125 -1.93 5.35 -9.75
CA PRO A 125 -3.17 4.79 -9.24
C PRO A 125 -3.12 3.27 -9.25
N VAL A 126 -3.32 2.65 -8.10
CA VAL A 126 -3.25 1.19 -7.92
C VAL A 126 -4.44 0.69 -7.11
N ILE A 127 -4.87 -0.54 -7.40
CA ILE A 127 -5.79 -1.30 -6.57
C ILE A 127 -5.03 -2.45 -5.90
N VAL A 128 -5.43 -2.80 -4.69
CA VAL A 128 -4.85 -3.95 -3.97
C VAL A 128 -5.66 -5.19 -4.27
N ASN A 129 -5.01 -6.19 -4.88
CA ASN A 129 -5.64 -7.45 -5.24
C ASN A 129 -5.56 -8.44 -4.08
N THR A 130 -4.36 -8.64 -3.55
CA THR A 130 -4.10 -9.55 -2.44
C THR A 130 -3.03 -8.96 -1.54
N PHE A 131 -3.09 -9.31 -0.26
CA PHE A 131 -1.99 -9.08 0.65
C PHE A 131 -1.80 -10.34 1.50
N ASN A 132 -0.54 -10.67 1.76
CA ASN A 132 -0.12 -11.80 2.56
C ASN A 132 0.78 -11.28 3.70
N VAL A 133 0.52 -11.75 4.90
CA VAL A 133 1.36 -11.47 6.08
C VAL A 133 1.96 -12.79 6.53
N GLU A 134 3.28 -12.87 6.50
CA GLU A 134 4.04 -14.03 6.95
C GLU A 134 4.57 -13.76 8.36
N LEU A 135 4.13 -14.61 9.30
CA LEU A 135 4.60 -14.64 10.68
C LEU A 135 5.52 -15.85 10.84
N ARG A 136 6.83 -15.63 10.91
CA ARG A 136 7.81 -16.72 11.03
C ARG A 136 7.76 -17.33 12.44
N SER A 137 8.04 -18.64 12.56
CA SER A 137 8.19 -19.30 13.86
C SER A 137 9.53 -18.94 14.51
N GLY A 138 9.57 -18.87 15.85
CA GLY A 138 10.81 -18.62 16.59
C GLY A 138 11.21 -17.15 16.69
N ILE A 139 10.25 -16.24 16.53
CA ILE A 139 10.42 -14.79 16.69
C ILE A 139 9.67 -14.30 17.92
N ASP A 140 10.24 -13.31 18.60
CA ASP A 140 9.61 -12.66 19.75
C ASP A 140 8.47 -11.74 19.32
N TYR A 141 7.55 -11.49 20.25
CA TYR A 141 6.41 -10.60 20.05
C TYR A 141 6.48 -9.42 21.02
N ILE A 142 6.20 -8.22 20.52
CA ILE A 142 6.21 -6.97 21.25
C ILE A 142 4.77 -6.45 21.38
N SER A 143 4.40 -6.04 22.59
CA SER A 143 3.06 -5.49 22.87
C SER A 143 2.91 -4.06 22.34
N THR A 144 1.72 -3.75 21.86
CA THR A 144 1.28 -2.40 21.41
C THR A 144 1.02 -1.46 22.60
N THR A 145 0.81 -2.00 23.79
CA THR A 145 0.64 -1.26 25.05
C THR A 145 1.85 -1.47 25.96
N GLN A 146 2.28 -0.42 26.65
CA GLN A 146 3.29 -0.50 27.69
C GLN A 146 2.54 -0.62 29.02
N ASP A 147 2.70 -1.76 29.69
CA ASP A 147 2.12 -1.92 31.01
C ASP A 147 2.84 -0.96 31.98
N SER A 148 2.07 -0.15 32.70
CA SER A 148 2.55 0.93 33.56
C SER A 148 3.06 0.40 34.91
N VAL A 149 3.79 -0.70 34.92
CA VAL A 149 4.26 -1.38 36.14
C VAL A 149 5.19 -0.48 36.97
N TYR A 150 5.92 0.44 36.34
CA TYR A 150 6.78 1.41 37.03
C TYR A 150 6.09 2.74 37.41
N SER A 151 4.81 2.92 37.08
CA SER A 151 4.06 4.12 37.47
C SER A 151 3.61 4.12 38.93
N ALA A 152 3.73 2.99 39.64
CA ALA A 152 3.27 2.86 41.03
C ALA A 152 4.20 3.57 42.05
N THR A 153 5.43 3.91 41.67
CA THR A 153 6.43 4.49 42.59
C THR A 153 6.55 6.01 42.47
N ILE A 154 5.92 6.63 41.48
CA ILE A 154 5.99 8.09 41.25
C ILE A 154 4.77 8.76 41.91
N PRO A 155 4.97 9.78 42.77
CA PRO A 155 3.86 10.49 43.41
C PRO A 155 2.88 11.07 42.38
N PRO A 156 1.58 11.18 42.70
CA PRO A 156 0.54 11.58 41.75
C PRO A 156 0.79 12.91 41.01
N SER A 157 1.59 13.80 41.60
CA SER A 157 1.91 15.13 41.09
C SER A 157 2.97 15.16 39.97
N GLU A 158 3.80 14.12 39.83
CA GLU A 158 4.89 14.05 38.84
C GLU A 158 4.64 13.00 37.75
N ARG A 159 3.46 12.38 37.76
CA ARG A 159 3.01 11.57 36.64
C ARG A 159 2.81 12.52 35.44
N LEU A 160 3.86 12.66 34.63
CA LEU A 160 3.68 12.98 33.21
C LEU A 160 2.56 12.06 32.75
N LYS A 161 1.48 12.62 32.18
CA LYS A 161 0.31 11.88 31.72
C LYS A 161 0.77 10.89 30.65
N LEU A 162 1.33 9.75 31.06
CA LEU A 162 1.63 8.62 30.23
C LEU A 162 0.29 7.90 30.09
N ASP A 163 -0.54 8.49 29.23
CA ASP A 163 -1.73 7.94 28.59
C ASP A 163 -2.41 6.86 29.44
N ALA A 164 -3.13 7.29 30.47
CA ALA A 164 -4.14 6.48 31.15
C ALA A 164 -5.42 6.32 30.30
N ASP A 165 -5.25 6.40 28.98
CA ASP A 165 -6.27 6.18 27.95
C ASP A 165 -5.92 4.89 27.19
N ASN A 166 -5.55 3.84 27.94
CA ASN A 166 -5.32 2.51 27.39
C ASN A 166 -6.65 1.75 27.33
N ASN A 167 -7.63 2.28 26.61
CA ASN A 167 -8.80 1.50 26.19
C ASN A 167 -8.56 0.81 24.83
N ILE A 168 -7.28 0.61 24.49
CA ILE A 168 -6.84 -0.10 23.29
C ILE A 168 -6.45 -1.51 23.74
N ASP A 169 -7.15 -2.51 23.22
CA ASP A 169 -6.86 -3.91 23.50
C ASP A 169 -5.38 -4.23 23.19
N PRO A 170 -4.62 -4.80 24.14
CA PRO A 170 -3.23 -5.15 23.92
C PRO A 170 -3.13 -6.12 22.74
N THR A 171 -2.46 -5.68 21.68
CA THR A 171 -2.16 -6.50 20.50
C THR A 171 -0.67 -6.75 20.44
N TRP A 172 -0.29 -7.96 20.09
CA TRP A 172 1.10 -8.35 19.91
C TRP A 172 1.51 -8.32 18.44
N ALA A 173 2.61 -7.65 18.15
CA ALA A 173 3.25 -7.64 16.84
C ALA A 173 4.54 -8.49 16.89
N PRO A 174 4.83 -9.29 15.87
CA PRO A 174 6.11 -10.00 15.77
C PRO A 174 7.27 -8.99 15.65
N SER A 175 8.43 -9.31 16.21
CA SER A 175 9.65 -8.51 16.08
C SER A 175 10.13 -8.40 14.63
N LEU A 176 9.74 -9.36 13.78
CA LEU A 176 10.06 -9.37 12.36
C LEU A 176 8.96 -10.06 11.55
N SER A 177 8.41 -9.39 10.56
CA SER A 177 7.41 -9.98 9.66
C SER A 177 7.63 -9.57 8.23
N ASN A 178 7.16 -10.40 7.30
CA ASN A 178 7.18 -10.08 5.88
C ASN A 178 5.75 -9.83 5.39
N ILE A 179 5.53 -8.70 4.73
CA ILE A 179 4.23 -8.34 4.16
C ILE A 179 4.40 -8.25 2.65
N SER A 180 3.70 -9.11 1.93
CA SER A 180 3.61 -9.08 0.46
C SER A 180 2.27 -8.50 0.04
N VAL A 181 2.28 -7.49 -0.82
CA VAL A 181 1.08 -6.85 -1.37
C VAL A 181 1.17 -6.92 -2.89
N LEU A 182 0.15 -7.52 -3.50
CA LEU A 182 -0.04 -7.56 -4.94
C LEU A 182 -0.96 -6.43 -5.35
N VAL A 183 -0.47 -5.53 -6.19
CA VAL A 183 -1.23 -4.37 -6.67
C VAL A 183 -1.30 -4.36 -8.18
N THR A 184 -2.45 -3.95 -8.72
CA THR A 184 -2.64 -3.76 -10.16
C THR A 184 -2.79 -2.26 -10.43
N PRO A 185 -2.02 -1.65 -11.34
CA PRO A 185 -2.22 -0.26 -11.74
C PRO A 185 -3.55 -0.11 -12.50
N VAL A 186 -4.22 1.03 -12.29
CA VAL A 186 -5.51 1.32 -12.93
C VAL A 186 -5.43 2.62 -13.70
N TYR A 187 -5.59 2.54 -15.03
CA TYR A 187 -5.53 3.71 -15.90
C TYR A 187 -6.93 4.21 -16.24
N SER A 188 -7.12 5.53 -16.17
CA SER A 188 -8.36 6.15 -16.65
C SER A 188 -8.36 6.23 -18.18
N ARG A 189 -9.55 6.25 -18.79
CA ARG A 189 -9.68 6.42 -20.26
C ARG A 189 -9.04 7.72 -20.75
N ASP A 190 -9.08 8.77 -19.95
CA ASP A 190 -8.51 10.06 -20.32
C ASP A 190 -6.98 10.07 -20.19
N THR A 191 -6.43 9.31 -19.23
CA THR A 191 -4.99 9.03 -19.11
C THR A 191 -4.47 8.36 -20.37
N ILE A 192 -5.14 7.31 -20.84
CA ILE A 192 -4.76 6.55 -22.05
C ILE A 192 -4.83 7.45 -23.30
N LYS A 193 -5.86 8.30 -23.42
CA LYS A 193 -5.97 9.23 -24.57
C LYS A 193 -4.85 10.26 -24.65
N ARG A 194 -4.23 10.61 -23.52
CA ARG A 194 -3.16 11.61 -23.44
C ARG A 194 -1.77 11.00 -23.65
N PHE A 195 -1.68 9.68 -23.76
CA PHE A 195 -0.43 8.98 -23.97
C PHE A 195 0.16 9.30 -25.35
N SER A 196 1.47 9.57 -25.36
CA SER A 196 2.25 9.73 -26.59
C SER A 196 3.61 9.07 -26.38
N LEU A 197 3.98 8.16 -27.29
CA LEU A 197 5.23 7.41 -27.20
C LEU A 197 6.45 8.32 -27.20
N GLN A 198 6.42 9.41 -27.97
CA GLN A 198 7.53 10.36 -28.04
C GLN A 198 7.73 11.09 -26.70
N LYS A 199 6.63 11.50 -26.06
CA LYS A 199 6.69 12.17 -24.74
C LYS A 199 7.05 11.19 -23.62
N PHE A 200 6.63 9.94 -23.75
CA PHE A 200 7.03 8.86 -22.85
C PHE A 200 8.53 8.58 -22.94
N ALA A 201 9.08 8.43 -24.15
CA ALA A 201 10.51 8.22 -24.36
C ALA A 201 11.38 9.38 -23.84
N ASN A 202 10.85 10.60 -23.85
CA ASN A 202 11.51 11.79 -23.29
C ASN A 202 11.37 11.91 -21.77
N GLY A 203 10.61 11.03 -21.10
CA GLY A 203 10.34 11.09 -19.65
C GLY A 203 9.43 12.25 -19.23
N GLU A 204 8.74 12.89 -20.18
CA GLU A 204 7.83 14.02 -19.90
C GLU A 204 6.51 13.57 -19.27
N LEU A 205 6.10 12.33 -19.57
CA LEU A 205 4.86 11.74 -19.06
C LEU A 205 5.02 11.12 -17.66
N ASP A 206 6.26 10.91 -17.21
CA ASP A 206 6.56 10.31 -15.90
C ASP A 206 6.12 11.19 -14.74
N LYS A 207 6.14 12.51 -14.96
CA LYS A 207 5.73 13.53 -13.98
C LYS A 207 4.22 13.76 -13.95
N GLN A 208 3.46 13.17 -14.88
CA GLN A 208 2.01 13.33 -14.95
C GLN A 208 1.32 12.13 -14.29
N GLU A 209 0.47 12.42 -13.30
CA GLU A 209 -0.21 11.42 -12.46
C GLU A 209 -0.80 10.27 -13.29
N GLY A 210 -0.25 9.07 -13.09
CA GLY A 210 -0.70 7.82 -13.69
C GLY A 210 -0.40 7.58 -15.17
N ILE A 211 0.15 8.54 -15.92
CA ILE A 211 0.51 8.35 -17.35
C ILE A 211 1.92 7.77 -17.49
N GLY A 212 2.82 8.10 -16.56
CA GLY A 212 4.21 7.66 -16.52
C GLY A 212 4.45 6.15 -16.38
N PHE A 213 3.42 5.40 -16.02
CA PHE A 213 3.53 3.97 -15.76
C PHE A 213 2.74 3.11 -16.77
N ILE A 214 2.25 3.71 -17.88
CA ILE A 214 1.54 3.01 -18.96
C ILE A 214 2.49 2.19 -19.84
#